data_AF-A0A349ILQ3-F1
#
_entry.id   AF-A0A349ILQ3-F1
#
_cell.length_a   1.000
_cell.length_b   1.000
_cell.length_c   1.000
_cell.angle_alpha   90.00
_cell.angle_beta   90.00
_cell.angle_gamma   90.00
#
_symmetry.space_group_name_H-M   'P 1'
#
loop_
_entity.id
_entity.type
_entity.pdbx_description
1 polymer ?
#
loop_
_entity_poly.entity_id
_entity_poly.type
_entity_poly.pdbx_seq_one_letter_code
_entity_poly.pdbx_strand_id
1 'polypeptide(L)'
;MRDISMERVNQTREDMLATVKSKTLTHEQKVATMANQADSLLEVLDLPEGLDELLNQPIDRQCICDLSEGHAPLRPRYIIPNYDKFMKEGSEFLNLEAPKDLYEAINALEIFYKHVPSVTNFPVYVGALDKLLDPFVQDMDEDLALKMIKLFMIHMDRTILDSFSHGNLGPEDTKAGRLVLKAIAETKDAVPNMT
;
A
#
# COMPACT_ATOMS: atom_id res chain seq x y z
N MET A 1 -14.11 25.46 -4.74
CA MET A 1 -14.16 24.70 -3.48
C MET A 1 -15.26 25.31 -2.65
N ARG A 2 -16.07 24.50 -1.97
CA ARG A 2 -17.10 24.99 -1.06
C ARG A 2 -16.45 25.63 0.16
N ASP A 3 -17.06 26.68 0.70
CA ASP A 3 -16.56 27.33 1.90
C ASP A 3 -16.68 26.40 3.12
N ILE A 4 -15.69 26.48 4.01
CA ILE A 4 -15.68 25.78 5.29
C ILE A 4 -15.73 26.79 6.45
N SER A 5 -16.36 26.41 7.55
CA SER A 5 -16.46 27.29 8.72
C SER A 5 -15.10 27.50 9.38
N MET A 6 -14.90 28.68 9.98
CA MET A 6 -13.69 28.94 10.78
C MET A 6 -13.57 28.03 12.00
N GLU A 7 -14.69 27.54 12.52
CA GLU A 7 -14.72 26.53 13.58
C GLU A 7 -14.05 25.23 13.09
N ARG A 8 -14.45 24.71 11.92
CA ARG A 8 -13.85 23.51 11.33
C ARG A 8 -12.36 23.70 11.06
N VAL A 9 -11.96 24.86 10.51
CA VAL A 9 -10.54 25.18 10.29
C VAL A 9 -9.75 25.12 11.59
N ASN A 10 -10.27 25.72 12.67
CA ASN A 10 -9.59 25.71 13.95
C ASN A 10 -9.54 24.31 14.59
N GLN A 11 -10.62 23.52 14.49
CA GLN A 11 -10.62 22.13 14.95
C GLN A 11 -9.55 21.31 14.24
N THR A 12 -9.48 21.38 12.91
CA THR A 12 -8.44 20.66 12.15
C THR A 12 -7.03 21.10 12.52
N ARG A 13 -6.81 22.39 12.83
CA ARG A 13 -5.50 22.88 13.32
C ARG A 13 -5.13 22.28 14.68
N GLU A 14 -6.09 22.11 15.58
CA GLU A 14 -5.87 21.44 16.86
C GLU A 14 -5.55 19.95 16.65
N ASP A 15 -6.27 19.29 15.75
CA ASP A 15 -6.03 17.88 15.41
C ASP A 15 -4.64 17.69 14.80
N MET A 16 -4.20 18.60 13.91
CA MET A 16 -2.83 18.61 13.37
C MET A 16 -1.79 18.77 14.48
N LEU A 17 -2.02 19.67 15.43
CA LEU A 17 -1.11 19.84 16.57
C LEU A 17 -1.07 18.59 17.46
N ALA A 18 -2.20 17.90 17.64
CA ALA A 18 -2.28 16.63 18.35
C ALA A 18 -1.47 15.54 17.63
N THR A 19 -1.56 15.44 16.30
CA THR A 19 -0.73 14.54 15.48
C THR A 19 0.77 14.78 15.72
N VAL A 20 1.21 16.05 15.68
CA VAL A 20 2.61 16.43 15.92
C VAL A 20 3.06 16.01 17.32
N LYS A 21 2.24 16.29 18.33
CA LYS A 21 2.52 15.98 19.75
C LYS A 21 2.39 14.50 20.11
N SER A 22 1.84 13.67 19.22
CA SER A 22 1.65 12.24 19.49
C SER A 22 2.97 11.55 19.83
N LYS A 23 2.94 10.72 20.87
CA LYS A 23 4.09 9.90 21.32
C LYS A 23 3.99 8.45 20.84
N THR A 24 2.88 8.07 20.23
CA THR A 24 2.60 6.69 19.80
C THR A 24 2.68 6.52 18.29
N LEU A 25 2.55 7.60 17.51
CA LEU A 25 2.67 7.58 16.06
C LEU A 25 4.14 7.62 15.64
N THR A 26 4.50 6.77 14.67
CA THR A 26 5.79 6.85 13.95
C THR A 26 5.85 8.12 13.10
N HIS A 27 7.03 8.42 12.54
CA HIS A 27 7.19 9.56 11.65
C HIS A 27 6.27 9.45 10.41
N GLU A 28 6.24 8.30 9.77
CA GLU A 28 5.43 8.02 8.57
C GLU A 28 3.94 8.14 8.88
N GLN A 29 3.50 7.61 10.03
CA GLN A 29 2.11 7.72 10.47
C GLN A 29 1.72 9.18 10.73
N LYS A 30 2.61 9.99 11.30
CA LYS A 30 2.37 11.44 11.48
C LYS A 30 2.25 12.13 10.12
N VAL A 31 3.15 11.87 9.18
CA VAL A 31 3.11 12.46 7.84
C VAL A 31 1.81 12.09 7.12
N ALA A 32 1.43 10.81 7.12
CA ALA A 32 0.20 10.33 6.50
C ALA A 32 -1.05 10.95 7.14
N THR A 33 -1.09 11.03 8.48
CA THR A 33 -2.22 11.63 9.21
C THR A 33 -2.34 13.12 8.92
N MET A 34 -1.21 13.85 8.91
CA MET A 34 -1.19 15.27 8.54
C MET A 34 -1.67 15.51 7.10
N ALA A 35 -1.29 14.64 6.17
CA ALA A 35 -1.77 14.70 4.79
C ALA A 35 -3.29 14.53 4.71
N ASN A 36 -3.86 13.55 5.43
CA ASN A 36 -5.31 13.35 5.49
C ASN A 36 -6.04 14.55 6.12
N GLN A 37 -5.47 15.16 7.17
CA GLN A 37 -6.03 16.35 7.82
C GLN A 37 -5.97 17.58 6.90
N ALA A 38 -4.94 17.70 6.05
CA ALA A 38 -4.87 18.77 5.07
C ALA A 38 -5.87 18.54 3.93
N ASP A 39 -5.98 17.31 3.46
CA ASP A 39 -6.91 16.89 2.40
C ASP A 39 -8.38 17.05 2.82
N SER A 40 -8.71 16.81 4.10
CA SER A 40 -10.07 17.00 4.62
C SER A 40 -10.55 18.46 4.66
N LEU A 41 -9.67 19.43 4.41
CA LEU A 41 -10.03 20.84 4.23
C LEU A 41 -10.40 21.16 2.76
N LEU A 42 -10.16 20.23 1.84
CA LEU A 42 -10.36 20.43 0.41
C LEU A 42 -11.79 20.03 -0.02
N GLU A 43 -12.75 20.93 0.16
CA GLU A 43 -14.14 20.72 -0.28
C GLU A 43 -14.31 20.95 -1.79
N VAL A 44 -13.91 19.97 -2.60
CA VAL A 44 -13.87 20.10 -4.08
C VAL A 44 -15.12 19.59 -4.79
N LEU A 45 -15.97 18.82 -4.10
CA LEU A 45 -17.20 18.25 -4.66
C LEU A 45 -18.43 19.00 -4.16
N ASP A 46 -19.43 19.14 -5.03
CA ASP A 46 -20.78 19.52 -4.64
C ASP A 46 -21.50 18.29 -4.09
N LEU A 47 -22.05 18.42 -2.87
CA LEU A 47 -22.75 17.33 -2.20
C LEU A 47 -24.27 17.47 -2.39
N PRO A 48 -24.99 16.35 -2.55
CA PRO A 48 -26.45 16.39 -2.64
C PRO A 48 -27.08 16.84 -1.31
N GLU A 49 -28.23 17.51 -1.41
CA GLU A 49 -29.04 17.91 -0.26
C GLU A 49 -29.39 16.70 0.61
N GLY A 50 -29.28 16.85 1.93
CA GLY A 50 -29.56 15.79 2.91
C GLY A 50 -28.44 14.76 3.13
N LEU A 51 -27.35 14.77 2.35
CA LEU A 51 -26.24 13.82 2.56
C LEU A 51 -25.59 14.00 3.94
N ASP A 52 -25.38 15.24 4.36
CA ASP A 52 -24.76 15.56 5.65
C ASP A 52 -25.54 14.97 6.84
N GLU A 53 -26.87 14.93 6.74
CA GLU A 53 -27.78 14.36 7.74
C GLU A 53 -27.66 12.83 7.87
N LEU A 54 -27.05 12.17 6.89
CA LEU A 54 -26.84 10.72 6.87
C LEU A 54 -25.36 10.34 7.10
N LEU A 55 -24.44 11.19 6.65
CA LEU A 55 -23.00 10.97 6.70
C LEU A 55 -22.37 11.48 8.01
N ASN A 56 -22.71 12.69 8.44
CA ASN A 56 -22.07 13.38 9.57
C ASN A 56 -22.91 13.32 10.86
N GLN A 57 -23.30 12.10 11.26
CA GLN A 57 -24.10 11.85 12.46
C GLN A 57 -23.32 11.07 13.52
N PRO A 58 -23.75 11.09 14.80
CA PRO A 58 -23.27 10.16 15.81
C PRO A 58 -23.35 8.70 15.33
N ILE A 59 -22.40 7.86 15.74
CA ILE A 59 -22.21 6.49 15.20
C ILE A 59 -23.46 5.60 15.34
N ASP A 60 -24.32 5.83 16.34
CA ASP A 60 -25.57 5.10 16.55
C ASP A 60 -26.68 5.47 15.55
N ARG A 61 -26.49 6.57 14.79
CA ARG A 61 -27.44 7.12 13.81
C ARG A 61 -26.84 7.31 12.43
N GLN A 62 -25.51 7.22 12.30
CA GLN A 62 -24.81 7.33 11.03
C GLN A 62 -25.29 6.25 10.06
N CYS A 63 -25.79 6.69 8.91
CA CYS A 63 -26.34 5.82 7.89
C CYS A 63 -25.34 5.56 6.76
N ILE A 64 -24.45 6.52 6.49
CA ILE A 64 -23.44 6.44 5.43
C ILE A 64 -22.06 6.59 6.06
N CYS A 65 -21.12 5.76 5.63
CA CYS A 65 -19.71 5.86 5.97
C CYS A 65 -18.91 6.04 4.68
N ASP A 66 -18.23 7.16 4.56
CA ASP A 66 -17.29 7.48 3.47
C ASP A 66 -15.89 6.93 3.72
N LEU A 67 -15.74 6.09 4.75
CA LEU A 67 -14.48 5.46 5.16
C LEU A 67 -13.43 6.46 5.64
N SER A 68 -13.83 7.72 5.90
CA SER A 68 -12.95 8.81 6.36
C SER A 68 -11.74 9.05 5.43
N GLU A 69 -11.93 8.80 4.14
CA GLU A 69 -10.95 9.08 3.08
C GLU A 69 -11.21 10.50 2.59
N GLY A 70 -10.20 11.38 2.66
CA GLY A 70 -10.35 12.83 2.51
C GLY A 70 -11.24 13.32 1.36
N HIS A 71 -11.71 14.56 1.47
CA HIS A 71 -12.79 15.08 0.62
C HIS A 71 -12.35 15.44 -0.82
N ALA A 72 -11.06 15.28 -1.15
CA ALA A 72 -10.54 15.46 -2.51
C ALA A 72 -9.87 14.18 -3.03
N PRO A 73 -9.85 13.94 -4.35
CA PRO A 73 -9.28 12.74 -4.96
C PRO A 73 -7.74 12.80 -5.02
N LEU A 74 -7.09 12.89 -3.86
CA LEU A 74 -5.62 12.99 -3.77
C LEU A 74 -4.92 11.72 -4.26
N ARG A 75 -5.49 10.55 -3.94
CA ARG A 75 -4.93 9.24 -4.28
C ARG A 75 -6.04 8.21 -4.48
N PRO A 76 -5.83 7.22 -5.37
CA PRO A 76 -6.76 6.11 -5.50
C PRO A 76 -6.79 5.30 -4.20
N ARG A 77 -7.91 4.62 -3.94
CA ARG A 77 -7.99 3.69 -2.81
C ARG A 77 -7.00 2.55 -3.02
N TYR A 78 -7.20 1.81 -4.13
CA TYR A 78 -6.37 0.70 -4.55
C TYR A 78 -6.07 0.81 -6.05
N ILE A 79 -4.88 0.35 -6.44
CA ILE A 79 -4.51 0.14 -7.83
C ILE A 79 -3.88 -1.22 -8.00
N ILE A 80 -3.91 -1.72 -9.24
CA ILE A 80 -3.23 -2.95 -9.65
C ILE A 80 -2.16 -2.53 -10.65
N PRO A 81 -0.90 -2.32 -10.20
CA PRO A 81 0.18 -2.04 -11.12
C PRO A 81 0.40 -3.23 -12.06
N ASN A 82 0.77 -2.93 -13.31
CA ASN A 82 1.18 -3.97 -14.26
C ASN A 82 2.64 -4.37 -13.98
N TYR A 83 2.82 -5.20 -12.96
CA TYR A 83 4.15 -5.66 -12.54
C TYR A 83 4.85 -6.47 -13.64
N ASP A 84 4.13 -7.26 -14.43
CA ASP A 84 4.71 -8.00 -15.56
C ASP A 84 5.38 -7.07 -16.58
N LYS A 85 4.73 -5.93 -16.88
CA LYS A 85 5.31 -4.92 -17.76
C LYS A 85 6.54 -4.28 -17.10
N PHE A 86 6.44 -3.91 -15.83
CA PHE A 86 7.56 -3.33 -15.07
C PHE A 86 8.78 -4.27 -15.05
N MET A 87 8.59 -5.56 -14.80
CA MET A 87 9.68 -6.55 -14.79
C MET A 87 10.30 -6.77 -16.18
N LYS A 88 9.57 -6.52 -17.27
CA LYS A 88 10.07 -6.68 -18.65
C LYS A 88 10.76 -5.43 -19.18
N GLU A 89 10.29 -4.25 -18.80
CA GLU A 89 10.71 -2.98 -19.39
C GLU A 89 11.53 -2.11 -18.43
N GLY A 90 11.50 -2.39 -17.13
CA GLY A 90 12.00 -1.48 -16.10
C GLY A 90 11.08 -0.27 -15.93
N SER A 91 11.65 0.84 -15.46
CA SER A 91 10.95 2.11 -15.30
C SER A 91 11.90 3.28 -15.58
N GLU A 92 11.68 3.98 -16.69
CA GLU A 92 12.42 5.21 -17.03
C GLU A 92 12.25 6.27 -15.94
N PHE A 93 11.04 6.42 -15.39
CA PHE A 93 10.73 7.37 -14.33
C PHE A 93 11.56 7.13 -13.06
N LEU A 94 11.77 5.85 -12.69
CA LEU A 94 12.58 5.47 -11.54
C LEU A 94 14.04 5.25 -11.89
N ASN A 95 14.42 5.42 -13.16
CA ASN A 95 15.74 5.07 -13.70
C ASN A 95 16.16 3.62 -13.34
N LEU A 96 15.25 2.67 -13.57
CA LEU A 96 15.46 1.24 -13.37
C LEU A 96 15.43 0.52 -14.71
N GLU A 97 16.47 -0.27 -15.00
CA GLU A 97 16.44 -1.23 -16.10
C GLU A 97 15.57 -2.45 -15.74
N ALA A 98 15.21 -3.25 -16.74
CA ALA A 98 14.59 -4.55 -16.50
C ALA A 98 15.57 -5.47 -15.72
N PRO A 99 15.13 -6.12 -14.63
CA PRO A 99 15.98 -6.98 -13.83
C PRO A 99 16.45 -8.21 -14.61
N LYS A 100 17.69 -8.61 -14.38
CA LYS A 100 18.36 -9.73 -15.08
C LYS A 100 18.49 -10.98 -14.22
N ASP A 101 18.40 -10.82 -12.91
CA ASP A 101 18.50 -11.90 -11.92
C ASP A 101 17.58 -11.65 -10.71
N LEU A 102 17.58 -12.59 -9.76
CA LEU A 102 16.71 -12.52 -8.59
C LEU A 102 17.07 -11.35 -7.65
N TYR A 103 18.35 -10.97 -7.59
CA TYR A 103 18.80 -9.86 -6.76
C TYR A 103 18.21 -8.55 -7.27
N GLU A 104 18.34 -8.33 -8.58
CA GLU A 104 17.78 -7.16 -9.26
C GLU A 104 16.25 -7.17 -9.22
N ALA A 105 15.61 -8.33 -9.41
CA ALA A 105 14.16 -8.48 -9.39
C ALA A 105 13.55 -8.08 -8.03
N ILE A 106 14.10 -8.61 -6.93
CA ILE A 106 13.64 -8.28 -5.57
C ILE A 106 13.85 -6.78 -5.30
N ASN A 107 15.06 -6.26 -5.58
CA ASN A 107 15.36 -4.85 -5.34
C ASN A 107 14.48 -3.92 -6.17
N ALA A 108 14.21 -4.25 -7.44
CA ALA A 108 13.33 -3.48 -8.31
C ALA A 108 11.89 -3.44 -7.78
N LEU A 109 11.36 -4.57 -7.32
CA LEU A 109 10.02 -4.64 -6.71
C LEU A 109 9.95 -3.86 -5.40
N GLU A 110 10.93 -4.00 -4.49
CA GLU A 110 10.99 -3.24 -3.24
C GLU A 110 11.00 -1.72 -3.50
N ILE A 111 11.78 -1.25 -4.47
CA ILE A 111 11.78 0.16 -4.89
C ILE A 111 10.40 0.55 -5.43
N PHE A 112 9.84 -0.25 -6.34
CA PHE A 112 8.57 0.07 -6.98
C PHE A 112 7.42 0.15 -5.96
N TYR A 113 7.36 -0.78 -5.01
CA TYR A 113 6.39 -0.80 -3.91
C TYR A 113 6.37 0.47 -3.09
N LYS A 114 7.51 1.15 -2.92
CA LYS A 114 7.58 2.45 -2.22
C LYS A 114 6.80 3.56 -2.95
N HIS A 115 6.58 3.40 -4.26
CA HIS A 115 5.97 4.40 -5.12
C HIS A 115 4.54 4.07 -5.55
N VAL A 116 4.00 2.91 -5.16
CA VAL A 116 2.61 2.53 -5.45
C VAL A 116 1.67 3.36 -4.56
N PRO A 117 0.88 4.30 -5.11
CA PRO A 117 -0.05 5.08 -4.32
C PRO A 117 -1.25 4.23 -3.89
N SER A 118 -1.72 4.48 -2.67
CA SER A 118 -2.97 3.93 -2.15
C SER A 118 -3.47 4.82 -1.01
N VAL A 119 -4.70 4.58 -0.57
CA VAL A 119 -5.25 5.32 0.58
C VAL A 119 -4.45 5.11 1.87
N THR A 120 -3.74 3.99 2.01
CA THR A 120 -2.89 3.67 3.16
C THR A 120 -1.45 4.14 2.99
N ASN A 121 -1.08 4.65 1.81
CA ASN A 121 0.30 4.97 1.37
C ASN A 121 1.21 3.75 1.22
N PHE A 122 0.63 2.54 1.16
CA PHE A 122 1.34 1.29 0.94
C PHE A 122 0.72 0.48 -0.21
N PRO A 123 1.49 -0.35 -0.94
CA PRO A 123 0.92 -1.19 -1.99
C PRO A 123 -0.05 -2.21 -1.41
N VAL A 124 -1.30 -2.15 -1.86
CA VAL A 124 -2.32 -3.12 -1.48
C VAL A 124 -2.23 -4.40 -2.31
N TYR A 125 -1.72 -4.31 -3.54
CA TYR A 125 -1.44 -5.48 -4.36
C TYR A 125 0.05 -5.51 -4.71
N VAL A 126 0.74 -6.60 -4.39
CA VAL A 126 2.18 -6.79 -4.64
C VAL A 126 2.48 -7.70 -5.84
N GLY A 127 1.47 -8.09 -6.61
CA GLY A 127 1.68 -8.86 -7.85
C GLY A 127 1.48 -10.36 -7.71
N ALA A 128 1.55 -11.06 -8.85
CA ALA A 128 1.61 -12.51 -8.93
C ALA A 128 3.07 -12.94 -8.68
N LEU A 129 3.46 -12.99 -7.41
CA LEU A 129 4.87 -13.09 -6.99
C LEU A 129 5.56 -14.33 -7.55
N ASP A 130 4.83 -15.41 -7.69
CA ASP A 130 5.35 -16.62 -8.30
C ASP A 130 5.77 -16.37 -9.75
N LYS A 131 4.90 -15.82 -10.59
CA LYS A 131 5.20 -15.52 -12.00
C LYS A 131 6.28 -14.47 -12.17
N LEU A 132 6.28 -13.45 -11.30
CA LEU A 132 7.25 -12.37 -11.35
C LEU A 132 8.67 -12.86 -11.02
N LEU A 133 8.79 -13.82 -10.10
CA LEU A 133 10.10 -14.31 -9.63
C LEU A 133 10.56 -15.59 -10.34
N ASP A 134 9.63 -16.40 -10.89
CA ASP A 134 9.94 -17.71 -11.47
C ASP A 134 11.06 -17.69 -12.54
N PRO A 135 11.09 -16.70 -13.47
CA PRO A 135 12.17 -16.63 -14.47
C PRO A 135 13.57 -16.52 -13.87
N PHE A 136 13.68 -15.95 -12.67
CA PHE A 136 14.96 -15.64 -12.03
C PHE A 136 15.46 -16.72 -11.06
N VAL A 137 14.65 -17.75 -10.79
CA VAL A 137 15.00 -18.84 -9.87
C VAL A 137 15.31 -20.16 -10.57
N GLN A 138 15.07 -20.29 -11.88
CA GLN A 138 15.18 -21.59 -12.59
C GLN A 138 16.56 -22.25 -12.40
N ASP A 139 17.62 -21.49 -12.69
CA ASP A 139 19.01 -21.97 -12.64
C ASP A 139 19.73 -21.62 -11.32
N MET A 140 19.01 -21.04 -10.35
CA MET A 140 19.57 -20.70 -9.04
C MET A 140 19.49 -21.87 -8.07
N ASP A 141 20.51 -21.98 -7.21
CA ASP A 141 20.50 -22.86 -6.05
C ASP A 141 19.25 -22.64 -5.20
N GLU A 142 18.55 -23.71 -4.85
CA GLU A 142 17.22 -23.61 -4.23
C GLU A 142 17.29 -23.02 -2.82
N ASP A 143 18.33 -23.37 -2.04
CA ASP A 143 18.50 -22.86 -0.68
C ASP A 143 18.81 -21.36 -0.68
N LEU A 144 19.64 -20.92 -1.63
CA LEU A 144 19.91 -19.50 -1.83
C LEU A 144 18.66 -18.73 -2.27
N ALA A 145 17.92 -19.24 -3.26
CA ALA A 145 16.68 -18.63 -3.73
C ALA A 145 15.62 -18.55 -2.61
N LEU A 146 15.46 -19.62 -1.83
CA LEU A 146 14.59 -19.65 -0.66
C LEU A 146 14.97 -18.58 0.36
N LYS A 147 16.26 -18.47 0.69
CA LYS A 147 16.76 -17.46 1.62
C LYS A 147 16.44 -16.05 1.15
N MET A 148 16.64 -15.76 -0.14
CA MET A 148 16.37 -14.45 -0.71
C MET A 148 14.87 -14.12 -0.70
N ILE A 149 14.02 -15.04 -1.18
CA ILE A 149 12.57 -14.89 -1.16
C ILE A 149 12.08 -14.70 0.27
N LYS A 150 12.60 -15.47 1.23
CA LYS A 150 12.25 -15.31 2.65
C LYS A 150 12.58 -13.92 3.19
N LEU A 151 13.76 -13.39 2.87
CA LEU A 151 14.13 -12.03 3.27
C LEU A 151 13.23 -10.97 2.62
N PHE A 152 12.84 -11.18 1.36
CA PHE A 152 11.88 -10.32 0.66
C PHE A 152 10.48 -10.34 1.31
N MET A 153 9.99 -11.52 1.72
CA MET A 153 8.72 -11.63 2.47
C MET A 153 8.80 -10.90 3.82
N ILE A 154 9.88 -11.10 4.56
CA ILE A 154 10.11 -10.39 5.83
C ILE A 154 10.18 -8.88 5.61
N HIS A 155 10.86 -8.43 4.55
CA HIS A 155 10.91 -7.01 4.21
C HIS A 155 9.49 -6.46 4.03
N MET A 156 8.68 -7.10 3.17
CA MET A 156 7.32 -6.66 2.91
C MET A 156 6.50 -6.58 4.19
N ASP A 157 6.57 -7.58 5.08
CA ASP A 157 5.80 -7.53 6.33
C ASP A 157 6.21 -6.37 7.24
N ARG A 158 7.52 -6.10 7.32
CA ARG A 158 8.04 -5.04 8.21
C ARG A 158 7.89 -3.63 7.63
N THR A 159 7.68 -3.48 6.32
CA THR A 159 7.61 -2.15 5.67
C THR A 159 6.25 -1.79 5.09
N ILE A 160 5.39 -2.77 4.80
CA ILE A 160 4.02 -2.57 4.33
C ILE A 160 3.07 -2.74 5.52
N LEU A 161 2.83 -1.65 6.24
CA LEU A 161 1.98 -1.63 7.44
C LEU A 161 0.48 -1.60 7.10
N ASP A 162 0.08 -2.39 6.11
CA ASP A 162 -1.30 -2.47 5.62
C ASP A 162 -1.78 -3.92 5.62
N SER A 163 -2.69 -4.25 6.53
CA SER A 163 -3.28 -5.58 6.66
C SER A 163 -4.03 -6.07 5.43
N PHE A 164 -4.38 -5.17 4.50
CA PHE A 164 -5.04 -5.50 3.24
C PHE A 164 -4.06 -5.80 2.10
N SER A 165 -2.75 -5.63 2.33
CA SER A 165 -1.73 -5.96 1.34
C SER A 165 -1.77 -7.45 1.00
N HIS A 166 -1.77 -7.77 -0.29
CA HIS A 166 -1.87 -9.13 -0.78
C HIS A 166 -1.05 -9.36 -2.05
N GLY A 167 -0.62 -10.61 -2.24
CA GLY A 167 -0.01 -11.12 -3.46
C GLY A 167 -0.73 -12.37 -3.95
N ASN A 168 -0.57 -12.69 -5.22
CA ASN A 168 -1.18 -13.89 -5.80
C ASN A 168 -0.13 -14.97 -6.05
N LEU A 169 -0.55 -16.23 -6.00
CA LEU A 169 0.19 -17.40 -6.48
C LEU A 169 -0.66 -18.22 -7.44
N GLY A 170 -0.01 -18.83 -8.44
CA GLY A 170 -0.65 -19.76 -9.36
C GLY A 170 -1.43 -19.08 -10.50
N PRO A 171 -2.30 -19.84 -11.20
CA PRO A 171 -2.65 -21.25 -10.97
C PRO A 171 -1.56 -22.27 -11.33
N GLU A 172 -0.46 -21.84 -11.94
CA GLU A 172 0.63 -22.70 -12.37
C GLU A 172 1.53 -23.15 -11.21
N ASP A 173 2.06 -24.36 -11.34
CA ASP A 173 3.02 -24.92 -10.39
C ASP A 173 4.44 -24.44 -10.71
N THR A 174 4.76 -23.25 -10.24
CA THR A 174 6.06 -22.59 -10.46
C THR A 174 7.07 -22.93 -9.36
N LYS A 175 8.37 -22.90 -9.69
CA LYS A 175 9.44 -23.11 -8.70
C LYS A 175 9.42 -21.97 -7.67
N ALA A 176 9.29 -20.72 -8.13
CA ALA A 176 9.16 -19.58 -7.23
C ALA A 176 7.93 -19.67 -6.32
N GLY A 177 6.78 -20.11 -6.83
CA GLY A 177 5.56 -20.28 -6.01
C GLY A 177 5.77 -21.24 -4.85
N ARG A 178 6.41 -22.40 -5.10
CA ARG A 178 6.77 -23.35 -4.02
C ARG A 178 7.72 -22.74 -2.99
N LEU A 179 8.69 -21.95 -3.43
CA LEU A 179 9.62 -21.25 -2.54
C LEU A 179 8.92 -20.20 -1.67
N VAL A 180 8.00 -19.42 -2.26
CA VAL A 180 7.18 -18.45 -1.53
C VAL A 180 6.32 -19.16 -0.48
N LEU A 181 5.66 -20.27 -0.83
CA LEU A 181 4.87 -21.05 0.14
C LEU A 181 5.73 -21.59 1.30
N LYS A 182 6.94 -22.11 1.02
CA LYS A 182 7.90 -22.52 2.07
C LYS A 182 8.26 -21.34 2.97
N ALA A 183 8.59 -20.18 2.38
CA ALA A 183 8.97 -18.99 3.12
C ALA A 183 7.86 -18.50 4.05
N ILE A 184 6.60 -18.47 3.58
CA ILE A 184 5.44 -18.04 4.38
C ILE A 184 5.16 -19.02 5.52
N ALA A 185 5.26 -20.33 5.26
CA ALA A 185 5.07 -21.35 6.29
C ALA A 185 6.09 -21.21 7.45
N GLU A 186 7.32 -20.81 7.13
CA GLU A 186 8.38 -20.58 8.12
C GLU A 186 8.24 -19.25 8.86
N THR A 187 7.95 -18.17 8.15
CA THR A 187 7.92 -16.81 8.69
C THR A 187 6.65 -16.53 9.48
N LYS A 188 5.50 -17.01 8.99
CA LYS A 188 4.16 -16.75 9.55
C LYS A 188 3.87 -15.25 9.69
N ASP A 189 4.43 -14.49 8.76
CA ASP A 189 4.20 -13.06 8.63
C ASP A 189 2.72 -12.80 8.26
N ALA A 190 2.19 -11.66 8.69
CA ALA A 190 0.78 -11.32 8.51
C ALA A 190 0.50 -10.74 7.13
N VAL A 191 1.51 -10.14 6.51
CA VAL A 191 1.43 -9.47 5.21
C VAL A 191 2.66 -9.78 4.34
N PRO A 192 2.53 -9.84 3.01
CA PRO A 192 1.27 -9.79 2.28
C PRO A 192 0.46 -11.08 2.48
N ASN A 193 -0.87 -10.96 2.50
CA ASN A 193 -1.75 -12.12 2.41
C ASN A 193 -1.56 -12.78 1.04
N MET A 194 -1.41 -14.09 0.99
CA MET A 194 -1.30 -14.81 -0.29
C MET A 194 -2.63 -15.45 -0.69
N THR A 195 -3.03 -15.23 -1.94
CA THR A 195 -4.25 -15.80 -2.55
C THR A 195 -3.92 -16.65 -3.76
#